data_AF-A0A2C9KZA6-F1
#
_entry.id   AF-A0A2C9KZA6-F1
#
_cell.length_a   1.000
_cell.length_b   1.000
_cell.length_c   1.000
_cell.angle_alpha   90.00
_cell.angle_beta   90.00
_cell.angle_gamma   90.00
#
_symmetry.space_group_name_H-M   'P 1'
#
loop_
_entity.id
_entity.type
_entity.pdbx_description
1 polymer ?
#
loop_
_entity_poly.entity_id
_entity_poly.type
_entity_poly.pdbx_seq_one_letter_code
_entity_poly.pdbx_strand_id
1 'polypeptide(L)'
;MKTLRCLPYFYIIGMDKSGSTDLYSRLTQHFLVYENLGDLGKEAQFWSWNRYGISHKQKGLRKYTLEAYMEMFVKLARIIYIQNITNAISGDASPMDIYDFRSWTMIPQNAGLQEPRILTPHLMKHVYHNVPPKFIIIIREPIERLYSDYVFLEYGNNTLDFHHHVVQAIRMMEDCLLKHSKRFCFFDDQLYQQLPV
;
A
#
# COMPACT_ATOMS: atom_id res chain seq x y z
N MET A 1 -20.50 26.86 0.82
CA MET A 1 -20.42 26.22 2.17
C MET A 1 -19.06 25.56 2.31
N LYS A 2 -18.44 25.59 3.49
CA LYS A 2 -17.18 24.87 3.74
C LYS A 2 -17.51 23.40 4.05
N THR A 3 -16.88 22.47 3.33
CA THR A 3 -17.04 21.03 3.56
C THR A 3 -15.81 20.52 4.29
N LEU A 4 -16.01 19.86 5.44
CA LEU A 4 -14.93 19.17 6.15
C LEU A 4 -14.47 17.97 5.31
N ARG A 5 -13.16 17.82 5.11
CA ARG A 5 -12.54 16.64 4.52
C ARG A 5 -11.51 16.09 5.49
N CYS A 6 -11.45 14.77 5.58
CA CYS A 6 -10.56 14.07 6.50
C CYS A 6 -9.48 13.32 5.73
N LEU A 7 -8.28 13.32 6.30
CA LEU A 7 -7.26 12.34 5.98
C LEU A 7 -7.34 11.20 7.03
N PRO A 8 -6.88 9.98 6.70
CA PRO A 8 -6.85 8.90 7.66
C PRO A 8 -5.98 9.23 8.87
N TYR A 9 -6.46 8.87 10.05
CA TYR A 9 -5.75 9.06 11.32
C TYR A 9 -4.66 8.01 11.52
N PHE A 10 -4.88 6.80 11.00
CA PHE A 10 -3.93 5.70 11.06
C PHE A 10 -3.86 4.96 9.74
N TYR A 11 -2.77 4.22 9.56
CA TYR A 11 -2.55 3.33 8.44
C TYR A 11 -2.16 1.94 8.92
N ILE A 12 -2.69 0.90 8.26
CA ILE A 12 -2.20 -0.47 8.38
C ILE A 12 -1.50 -0.81 7.07
N ILE A 13 -0.20 -0.50 6.99
CA ILE A 13 0.55 -0.45 5.73
C ILE A 13 1.20 -1.76 5.34
N GLY A 14 1.01 -2.84 6.09
CA GLY A 14 1.63 -4.10 5.74
C GLY A 14 1.60 -5.14 6.84
N MET A 15 2.07 -6.34 6.54
CA MET A 15 2.33 -6.87 5.19
C MET A 15 1.09 -7.60 4.68
N ASP A 16 0.94 -7.71 3.36
CA ASP A 16 -0.05 -8.62 2.78
C ASP A 16 0.09 -10.02 3.37
N LYS A 17 -1.04 -10.71 3.50
CA LYS A 17 -1.13 -12.08 4.07
C LYS A 17 -0.68 -12.22 5.52
N SER A 18 -0.58 -11.10 6.25
CA SER A 18 -0.22 -11.05 7.67
C SER A 18 -1.41 -10.75 8.60
N GLY A 19 -2.65 -10.80 8.09
CA GLY A 19 -3.86 -10.61 8.90
C GLY A 19 -4.36 -9.17 9.02
N SER A 20 -3.97 -8.26 8.11
CA SER A 20 -4.43 -6.86 8.10
C SER A 20 -5.96 -6.73 8.07
N THR A 21 -6.66 -7.61 7.34
CA THR A 21 -8.13 -7.63 7.28
C THR A 21 -8.77 -8.02 8.62
N ASP A 22 -8.24 -9.04 9.30
CA ASP A 22 -8.74 -9.44 10.63
C ASP A 22 -8.50 -8.32 11.65
N LEU A 23 -7.28 -7.74 11.67
CA LEU A 23 -6.99 -6.62 12.56
C LEU A 23 -7.93 -5.43 12.31
N TYR A 24 -8.11 -5.03 11.05
CA TYR A 24 -8.98 -3.91 10.72
C TYR A 24 -10.43 -4.17 11.10
N SER A 25 -10.95 -5.37 10.81
CA SER A 25 -12.31 -5.78 11.19
C SER A 25 -12.54 -5.77 12.70
N ARG A 26 -11.51 -6.07 13.51
CA ARG A 26 -11.60 -5.95 14.98
C ARG A 26 -11.52 -4.50 15.44
N LEU A 27 -10.68 -3.69 14.81
CA LEU A 27 -10.57 -2.26 15.14
C LEU A 27 -11.87 -1.52 14.90
N THR A 28 -12.58 -1.80 13.80
CA THR A 28 -13.84 -1.15 13.45
C THR A 28 -15.04 -1.59 14.31
N GLN A 29 -14.85 -2.58 15.20
CA GLN A 29 -15.85 -2.88 16.24
C GLN A 29 -15.85 -1.84 17.37
N HIS A 30 -14.77 -1.06 17.51
CA HIS A 30 -14.76 0.05 18.45
C HIS A 30 -15.67 1.18 17.94
N PHE A 31 -16.60 1.67 18.78
CA PHE A 31 -17.65 2.63 18.41
C PHE A 31 -17.16 3.98 17.85
N LEU A 32 -15.86 4.28 17.96
CA LEU A 32 -15.21 5.48 17.44
C LEU A 32 -14.33 5.24 16.20
N VAL A 33 -14.24 4.01 15.72
CA VAL A 33 -13.40 3.65 14.57
C VAL A 33 -14.32 3.28 13.42
N TYR A 34 -14.26 4.07 12.35
CA TYR A 34 -15.15 3.93 11.21
C TYR A 34 -14.42 3.40 9.99
N GLU A 35 -15.10 2.54 9.23
CA GLU A 35 -14.67 2.08 7.91
C GLU A 35 -14.56 3.24 6.92
N ASN A 36 -13.64 3.11 5.97
CA ASN A 36 -13.56 4.00 4.81
C ASN A 36 -14.39 3.42 3.65
N LEU A 37 -14.41 4.11 2.51
CA LEU A 37 -15.15 3.67 1.30
C LEU A 37 -14.27 2.93 0.28
N GLY A 38 -13.08 2.47 0.68
CA GLY A 38 -12.20 1.65 -0.13
C GLY A 38 -12.64 0.19 -0.19
N ASP A 39 -11.79 -0.65 -0.78
CA ASP A 39 -12.06 -2.07 -0.92
C ASP A 39 -12.18 -2.73 0.45
N LEU A 40 -13.18 -3.60 0.60
CA LEU A 40 -13.56 -4.25 1.86
C LEU A 40 -13.79 -3.25 3.03
N GLY A 41 -14.11 -1.99 2.73
CA GLY A 41 -14.28 -0.93 3.75
C GLY A 41 -12.97 -0.46 4.40
N LYS A 42 -11.81 -0.82 3.82
CA LYS A 42 -10.51 -0.56 4.45
C LYS A 42 -9.38 -0.13 3.51
N GLU A 43 -9.28 -0.64 2.28
CA GLU A 43 -8.12 -0.41 1.42
C GLU A 43 -8.41 0.70 0.40
N ALA A 44 -7.77 1.85 0.55
CA ALA A 44 -7.90 2.92 -0.45
C ALA A 44 -6.99 2.70 -1.66
N GLN A 45 -5.87 1.98 -1.45
CA GLN A 45 -4.83 1.66 -2.43
C GLN A 45 -4.27 2.91 -3.13
N PHE A 46 -4.42 4.09 -2.52
CA PHE A 46 -4.12 5.36 -3.16
C PHE A 46 -2.63 5.56 -3.37
N TRP A 47 -1.82 5.33 -2.34
CA TRP A 47 -0.43 5.72 -2.33
C TRP A 47 0.45 4.88 -3.25
N SER A 48 0.18 3.59 -3.33
CA SER A 48 0.94 2.66 -4.16
C SER A 48 0.36 2.53 -5.56
N TRP A 49 -0.98 2.58 -5.70
CA TRP A 49 -1.65 2.09 -6.91
C TRP A 49 -2.56 3.11 -7.59
N ASN A 50 -3.69 3.44 -6.98
CA ASN A 50 -4.78 4.19 -7.61
C ASN A 50 -4.36 5.58 -8.10
N ARG A 51 -3.43 6.27 -7.43
CA ARG A 51 -2.90 7.56 -7.92
C ARG A 51 -2.09 7.46 -9.20
N TYR A 52 -1.54 6.28 -9.49
CA TYR A 52 -0.74 6.00 -10.66
C TYR A 52 -1.53 5.27 -11.75
N GLY A 53 -2.75 4.80 -11.47
CA GLY A 53 -3.56 4.07 -12.44
C GLY A 53 -3.02 2.65 -12.66
N ILE A 54 -2.56 2.03 -11.58
CA ILE A 54 -2.12 0.63 -11.55
C ILE A 54 -2.97 -0.14 -10.52
N SER A 55 -3.05 -1.46 -10.66
CA SER A 55 -3.59 -2.37 -9.65
C SER A 55 -2.97 -3.74 -9.88
N HIS A 56 -2.25 -4.29 -8.89
CA HIS A 56 -1.41 -5.48 -9.08
C HIS A 56 -0.57 -5.39 -10.37
N LYS A 57 -0.65 -6.34 -11.31
CA LYS A 57 0.10 -6.28 -12.59
C LYS A 57 -0.59 -5.43 -13.67
N GLN A 58 -1.83 -4.96 -13.45
CA GLN A 58 -2.58 -4.17 -14.41
C GLN A 58 -2.14 -2.70 -14.42
N LYS A 59 -2.09 -2.10 -15.62
CA LYS A 59 -1.71 -0.69 -15.84
C LYS A 59 -2.73 0.01 -16.75
N GLY A 60 -2.73 1.34 -16.74
CA GLY A 60 -3.62 2.16 -17.58
C GLY A 60 -5.00 2.37 -16.99
N LEU A 61 -5.18 2.08 -15.70
CA LEU A 61 -6.42 2.35 -14.98
C LEU A 61 -6.59 3.86 -14.75
N ARG A 62 -7.83 4.26 -14.43
CA ARG A 62 -8.13 5.64 -14.06
C ARG A 62 -7.30 6.05 -12.84
N LYS A 63 -6.58 7.17 -12.96
CA LYS A 63 -5.83 7.75 -11.84
C LYS A 63 -6.75 8.47 -10.86
N TYR A 64 -6.48 8.31 -9.57
CA TYR A 64 -7.20 8.96 -8.49
C TYR A 64 -6.47 10.23 -8.07
N THR A 65 -7.22 11.30 -7.82
CA THR A 65 -6.70 12.55 -7.24
C THR A 65 -6.65 12.44 -5.72
N LEU A 66 -5.90 13.33 -5.06
CA LEU A 66 -5.92 13.43 -3.59
C LEU A 66 -7.33 13.75 -3.06
N GLU A 67 -8.10 14.52 -3.84
CA GLU A 67 -9.50 14.80 -3.52
C GLU A 67 -10.35 13.53 -3.55
N ALA A 68 -10.24 12.71 -4.61
CA ALA A 68 -10.93 11.42 -4.68
C ALA A 68 -10.54 10.47 -3.53
N TYR A 69 -9.27 10.51 -3.10
CA TYR A 69 -8.82 9.78 -1.92
C TYR A 69 -9.48 10.27 -0.63
N MET A 70 -9.55 11.58 -0.40
CA MET A 70 -10.21 12.15 0.77
C MET A 70 -11.71 11.86 0.80
N GLU A 71 -12.37 11.73 -0.36
CA GLU A 71 -13.79 11.34 -0.43
C GLU A 71 -14.03 9.92 0.11
N MET A 72 -13.01 9.05 0.18
CA MET A 72 -13.14 7.75 0.83
C MET A 72 -13.40 7.86 2.35
N PHE A 73 -13.12 9.01 2.95
CA PHE A 73 -13.31 9.30 4.37
C PHE A 73 -14.50 10.23 4.64
N VAL A 74 -15.38 10.45 3.65
CA VAL A 74 -16.53 11.36 3.77
C VAL A 74 -17.50 10.95 4.90
N LYS A 75 -17.63 9.65 5.18
CA LYS A 75 -18.43 9.14 6.32
C LYS A 75 -17.91 9.70 7.64
N LEU A 76 -16.60 9.60 7.89
CA LEU A 76 -15.95 10.14 9.08
C LEU A 76 -16.15 11.65 9.18
N ALA A 77 -15.93 12.38 8.08
CA ALA A 77 -16.10 13.83 8.06
C ALA A 77 -17.53 14.25 8.45
N ARG A 78 -18.55 13.51 7.99
CA ARG A 78 -19.94 13.73 8.38
C ARG A 78 -20.19 13.45 9.86
N ILE A 79 -19.63 12.38 10.41
CA ILE A 79 -19.76 12.05 11.83
C ILE A 79 -19.16 13.16 12.70
N ILE A 80 -17.95 13.62 12.39
CA ILE A 80 -17.28 14.69 13.13
C ILE A 80 -18.07 16.00 13.01
N TYR A 81 -18.47 16.38 11.80
CA TYR A 81 -19.07 17.70 11.56
C TYR A 81 -20.54 17.79 11.98
N ILE A 82 -21.35 16.77 11.67
CA ILE A 82 -22.80 16.79 11.87
C ILE A 82 -23.17 16.23 13.25
N GLN A 83 -22.52 15.14 13.68
CA GLN A 83 -22.84 14.49 14.96
C GLN A 83 -21.96 14.99 16.11
N ASN A 84 -20.99 15.86 15.83
CA ASN A 84 -20.07 16.44 16.81
C ASN A 84 -19.25 15.42 17.60
N ILE A 85 -18.98 14.25 17.01
CA ILE A 85 -18.14 13.19 17.60
C ILE A 85 -16.69 13.43 17.16
N THR A 86 -16.03 14.37 17.81
CA THR A 86 -14.69 14.88 17.40
C THR A 86 -13.54 13.91 17.64
N ASN A 87 -13.75 12.86 18.43
CA ASN A 87 -12.80 11.78 18.69
C ASN A 87 -13.00 10.55 17.78
N ALA A 88 -13.93 10.61 16.82
CA ALA A 88 -14.07 9.58 15.81
C ALA A 88 -12.83 9.56 14.90
N ILE A 89 -12.40 8.36 14.51
CA ILE A 89 -11.26 8.14 13.62
C ILE A 89 -11.60 7.13 12.52
N SER A 90 -10.82 7.17 11.44
CA SER A 90 -10.80 6.17 10.38
C SER A 90 -9.36 6.01 9.90
N GLY A 91 -9.07 4.90 9.25
CA GLY A 91 -7.74 4.58 8.76
C GLY A 91 -7.74 4.01 7.36
N ASP A 92 -6.55 3.89 6.79
CA ASP A 92 -6.31 3.29 5.48
C ASP A 92 -5.46 2.03 5.66
N ALA A 93 -6.01 0.88 5.33
CA ALA A 93 -5.42 -0.42 5.62
C ALA A 93 -4.93 -1.14 4.36
N SER A 94 -4.29 -0.39 3.46
CA SER A 94 -3.64 -0.85 2.24
C SER A 94 -2.25 -1.45 2.50
N PRO A 95 -2.09 -2.78 2.51
CA PRO A 95 -0.85 -3.40 2.99
C PRO A 95 0.32 -3.32 2.00
N MET A 96 0.05 -2.94 0.74
CA MET A 96 1.08 -2.69 -0.27
C MET A 96 1.82 -1.36 -0.07
N ASP A 97 1.29 -0.45 0.75
CA ASP A 97 1.85 0.90 0.95
C ASP A 97 3.24 0.93 1.62
N ILE A 98 3.65 -0.16 2.27
CA ILE A 98 5.00 -0.28 2.84
C ILE A 98 6.06 -0.70 1.81
N TYR A 99 5.70 -1.35 0.70
CA TYR A 99 6.68 -2.00 -0.18
C TYR A 99 6.52 -1.70 -1.67
N ASP A 100 5.33 -1.44 -2.19
CA ASP A 100 5.13 -1.26 -3.63
C ASP A 100 5.37 0.21 -4.04
N PHE A 101 6.60 0.50 -4.44
CA PHE A 101 7.00 1.80 -4.96
C PHE A 101 7.41 1.77 -6.43
N ARG A 102 7.04 0.75 -7.20
CA ARG A 102 7.51 0.57 -8.58
C ARG A 102 7.08 1.69 -9.54
N SER A 103 6.03 2.43 -9.20
CA SER A 103 5.58 3.62 -9.95
C SER A 103 6.35 4.91 -9.59
N TRP A 104 7.49 4.82 -8.91
CA TRP A 104 8.28 6.00 -8.53
C TRP A 104 8.68 6.88 -9.72
N THR A 105 8.86 6.30 -10.91
CA THR A 105 9.18 7.03 -12.16
C THR A 105 8.04 7.98 -12.59
N MET A 106 6.82 7.73 -12.13
CA MET A 106 5.64 8.57 -12.40
C MET A 106 5.56 9.79 -11.47
N ILE A 107 6.46 9.91 -10.50
CA ILE A 107 6.57 11.09 -9.64
C ILE A 107 7.39 12.15 -10.40
N PRO A 108 6.85 13.36 -10.67
CA PRO A 108 7.56 14.38 -11.45
C PRO A 108 8.96 14.74 -10.94
N GLN A 109 9.16 14.73 -9.62
CA GLN A 109 10.44 15.01 -8.97
C GLN A 109 11.51 13.92 -9.19
N ASN A 110 11.13 12.78 -9.77
CA ASN A 110 12.02 11.71 -10.17
C ASN A 110 12.26 11.67 -11.68
N ALA A 111 11.73 12.62 -12.45
CA ALA A 111 11.87 12.62 -13.91
C ALA A 111 13.35 12.58 -14.34
N GLY A 112 13.69 11.63 -15.21
CA GLY A 112 15.03 11.44 -15.75
C GLY A 112 16.04 10.78 -14.79
N LEU A 113 15.64 10.42 -13.57
CA LEU A 113 16.51 9.71 -12.65
C LEU A 113 16.54 8.21 -12.95
N GLN A 114 17.65 7.56 -12.64
CA GLN A 114 17.81 6.10 -12.72
C GLN A 114 17.36 5.41 -11.43
N GLU A 115 17.23 6.17 -10.34
CA GLU A 115 16.79 5.68 -9.03
C GLU A 115 15.86 6.70 -8.37
N PRO A 116 14.92 6.26 -7.51
CA PRO A 116 13.98 7.19 -6.90
C PRO A 116 14.65 8.12 -5.91
N ARG A 117 14.42 9.42 -6.04
CA ARG A 117 14.75 10.41 -5.01
C ARG A 117 13.57 10.62 -4.04
N ILE A 118 12.36 10.67 -4.60
CA ILE A 118 11.10 10.83 -3.88
C ILE A 118 10.32 9.51 -3.92
N LEU A 119 9.69 9.16 -2.81
CA LEU A 119 8.89 7.95 -2.62
C LEU A 119 7.64 8.30 -1.81
N THR A 120 6.68 7.37 -1.71
CA THR A 120 5.46 7.54 -0.91
C THR A 120 5.69 8.11 0.49
N PRO A 121 6.66 7.65 1.30
CA PRO A 121 6.90 8.23 2.64
C PRO A 121 7.21 9.73 2.62
N HIS A 122 7.93 10.21 1.59
CA HIS A 122 8.21 11.64 1.42
C HIS A 122 6.95 12.45 1.13
N LEU A 123 6.04 11.89 0.34
CA LEU A 123 4.78 12.53 -0.04
C LEU A 123 3.80 12.52 1.13
N MET A 124 3.72 11.43 1.89
CA MET A 124 2.94 11.39 3.13
C MET A 124 3.45 12.43 4.12
N LYS A 125 4.77 12.52 4.33
CA LYS A 125 5.36 13.57 5.18
C LYS A 125 4.99 14.97 4.70
N HIS A 126 4.96 15.20 3.39
CA HIS A 126 4.55 16.48 2.83
C HIS A 126 3.08 16.80 3.12
N VAL A 127 2.17 15.82 2.93
CA VAL A 127 0.72 16.02 3.12
C VAL A 127 0.35 16.19 4.60
N TYR A 128 0.96 15.40 5.49
CA TYR A 128 0.62 15.41 6.93
C TYR A 128 1.39 16.48 7.73
N HIS A 129 2.45 17.06 7.17
CA HIS A 129 3.27 18.08 7.81
C HIS A 129 3.67 17.70 9.26
N ASN A 130 3.17 18.45 10.25
CA ASN A 130 3.51 18.31 11.66
C ASN A 130 2.53 17.41 12.45
N VAL A 131 1.50 16.87 11.78
CA VAL A 131 0.49 16.00 12.40
C VAL A 131 0.53 14.64 11.70
N PRO A 132 1.58 13.83 11.96
CA PRO A 132 1.73 12.54 11.30
C PRO A 132 0.64 11.57 11.75
N PRO A 133 0.18 10.68 10.84
CA PRO A 133 -0.75 9.63 11.20
C PRO A 133 -0.03 8.55 12.01
N LYS A 134 -0.79 7.63 12.59
CA LYS A 134 -0.23 6.42 13.24
C LYS A 134 -0.01 5.33 12.20
N PHE A 135 1.18 4.73 12.19
CA PHE A 135 1.47 3.59 11.30
C PHE A 135 1.48 2.30 12.12
N ILE A 136 0.72 1.31 11.65
CA ILE A 136 0.65 -0.03 12.22
C ILE A 136 1.17 -0.99 11.14
N ILE A 137 2.09 -1.86 11.54
CA ILE A 137 2.68 -2.89 10.68
C ILE A 137 2.47 -4.23 11.37
N ILE A 138 1.89 -5.18 10.66
CA ILE A 138 1.72 -6.56 11.08
C ILE A 138 2.65 -7.41 10.23
N ILE A 139 3.59 -8.09 10.87
CA ILE A 139 4.50 -9.00 10.19
C ILE A 139 4.15 -10.45 10.52
N ARG A 140 4.40 -11.34 9.56
CA ARG A 140 4.31 -12.79 9.70
C ARG A 140 5.67 -13.39 9.35
N GLU A 141 5.91 -14.63 9.77
CA GLU A 141 7.05 -15.42 9.31
C GLU A 141 7.17 -15.29 7.77
N PRO A 142 8.33 -14.83 7.23
CA PRO A 142 8.44 -14.44 5.83
C PRO A 142 8.11 -15.53 4.81
N ILE A 143 8.49 -16.79 5.06
CA ILE A 143 8.27 -17.89 4.12
C ILE A 143 6.79 -18.25 4.07
N GLU A 144 6.15 -18.37 5.22
CA GLU A 144 4.72 -18.60 5.39
C GLU A 144 3.88 -17.47 4.78
N ARG A 145 4.31 -16.22 4.98
CA ARG A 145 3.67 -15.05 4.36
C ARG A 145 3.77 -15.11 2.84
N LEU A 146 4.97 -15.35 2.30
CA LEU A 146 5.20 -15.43 0.87
C LEU A 146 4.47 -16.60 0.22
N TYR A 147 4.43 -17.77 0.86
CA TYR A 147 3.67 -18.93 0.36
C TYR A 147 2.17 -18.63 0.31
N SER A 148 1.63 -17.98 1.34
CA SER A 148 0.23 -17.57 1.33
C SER A 148 -0.10 -16.58 0.20
N ASP A 149 0.85 -15.73 -0.16
CA ASP A 149 0.74 -14.76 -1.26
C ASP A 149 0.82 -15.47 -2.62
N TYR A 150 1.78 -16.38 -2.76
CA TYR A 150 2.01 -17.23 -3.92
C TYR A 150 0.75 -18.01 -4.32
N VAL A 151 0.07 -18.62 -3.33
CA VAL A 151 -1.21 -19.32 -3.54
C VAL A 151 -2.34 -18.35 -3.89
N PHE A 152 -2.40 -17.20 -3.20
CA PHE A 152 -3.46 -16.20 -3.42
C PHE A 152 -3.39 -15.53 -4.79
N LEU A 153 -2.17 -15.30 -5.30
CA LEU A 153 -1.90 -14.71 -6.62
C LEU A 153 -1.88 -15.76 -7.73
N GLU A 154 -2.23 -17.01 -7.43
CA GLU A 154 -2.34 -18.12 -8.38
C GLU A 154 -1.05 -18.47 -9.14
N TYR A 155 0.12 -18.21 -8.54
CA TYR A 155 1.40 -18.66 -9.11
C TYR A 155 1.57 -20.18 -9.00
N GLY A 156 0.93 -20.81 -8.01
CA GLY A 156 0.90 -22.24 -7.80
C GLY A 156 0.36 -22.61 -6.42
N ASN A 157 0.27 -23.91 -6.11
CA ASN A 157 -0.33 -24.40 -4.87
C ASN A 157 0.46 -25.53 -4.18
N ASN A 158 1.67 -25.82 -4.64
CA ASN A 158 2.52 -26.85 -4.06
C ASN A 158 3.86 -26.28 -3.59
N THR A 159 4.45 -26.92 -2.57
CA THR A 159 5.64 -26.43 -1.88
C THR A 159 6.93 -26.62 -2.68
N LEU A 160 6.98 -27.60 -3.59
CA LEU A 160 8.16 -27.87 -4.42
C LEU A 160 8.34 -26.77 -5.47
N ASP A 161 7.28 -26.44 -6.21
CA ASP A 161 7.30 -25.36 -7.20
C ASP A 161 7.51 -24.01 -6.51
N PHE A 162 6.88 -23.79 -5.36
CA PHE A 162 7.15 -22.61 -4.54
C PHE A 162 8.64 -22.48 -4.19
N HIS A 163 9.28 -23.57 -3.75
CA HIS A 163 10.72 -23.54 -3.46
C HIS A 163 11.55 -23.19 -4.72
N HIS A 164 11.26 -23.82 -5.87
CA HIS A 164 11.96 -23.53 -7.11
C HIS A 164 11.80 -22.07 -7.54
N HIS A 165 10.59 -21.51 -7.46
CA HIS A 165 10.33 -20.12 -7.77
C HIS A 165 10.99 -19.15 -6.80
N VAL A 166 11.02 -19.45 -5.49
CA VAL A 166 11.75 -18.64 -4.51
C VAL A 166 13.25 -18.62 -4.83
N VAL A 167 13.86 -19.77 -5.11
CA VAL A 167 15.28 -19.86 -5.49
C VAL A 167 15.54 -19.08 -6.79
N GLN A 168 14.64 -19.18 -7.77
CA GLN A 168 14.73 -18.41 -9.01
C GLN A 168 14.63 -16.90 -8.75
N ALA A 169 13.68 -16.45 -7.93
CA ALA A 169 13.51 -15.05 -7.55
C ALA A 169 14.75 -14.48 -6.86
N ILE A 170 15.37 -15.25 -5.96
CA ILE A 170 16.62 -14.89 -5.29
C ILE A 170 17.74 -14.71 -6.32
N ARG A 171 17.93 -15.66 -7.25
CA ARG A 171 18.96 -15.55 -8.30
C ARG A 171 18.75 -14.33 -9.18
N MET A 172 17.51 -14.03 -9.57
CA MET A 172 17.18 -12.83 -10.37
C MET A 172 17.56 -11.54 -9.62
N MET A 173 17.32 -11.49 -8.31
CA MET A 173 17.73 -10.36 -7.47
C MET A 173 19.26 -10.27 -7.36
N GLU A 174 19.94 -11.39 -7.11
CA GLU A 174 21.41 -11.46 -7.05
C GLU A 174 22.04 -10.98 -8.37
N ASP A 175 21.53 -11.43 -9.52
CA ASP A 175 21.98 -11.01 -10.85
C ASP A 175 21.81 -9.51 -11.08
N CYS A 176 20.73 -8.91 -10.58
CA CYS A 176 20.53 -7.47 -10.62
C CYS A 176 21.57 -6.75 -9.74
N LEU A 177 21.77 -7.23 -8.52
CA LEU A 177 22.69 -6.63 -7.53
C LEU A 177 24.16 -6.71 -7.96
N LEU A 178 24.52 -7.64 -8.86
CA LEU A 178 25.86 -7.70 -9.47
C LEU A 178 26.13 -6.54 -10.45
N LYS A 179 25.08 -5.94 -11.02
CA LYS A 179 25.18 -4.95 -12.11
C LYS A 179 24.71 -3.56 -11.69
N HIS A 180 23.83 -3.48 -10.70
CA HIS A 180 23.14 -2.27 -10.30
C HIS A 180 23.17 -2.10 -8.77
N SER A 181 22.81 -0.91 -8.30
CA SER A 181 22.70 -0.68 -6.88
C SER A 181 21.50 -1.44 -6.29
N LYS A 182 21.53 -1.66 -4.97
CA LYS A 182 20.38 -2.18 -4.22
C LYS A 182 19.12 -1.35 -4.43
N ARG A 183 19.25 -0.03 -4.52
CA ARG A 183 18.12 0.90 -4.67
C ARG A 183 17.48 0.74 -6.05
N PHE A 184 18.29 0.57 -7.10
CA PHE A 184 17.80 0.27 -8.43
C PHE A 184 16.98 -1.04 -8.43
N CYS A 185 17.58 -2.14 -7.98
CA CYS A 185 16.93 -3.46 -8.02
C CYS A 185 15.64 -3.54 -7.20
N PHE A 186 15.58 -2.88 -6.04
CA PHE A 186 14.39 -2.91 -5.17
C PHE A 186 13.20 -2.14 -5.74
N PHE A 187 13.43 -1.20 -6.67
CA PHE A 187 12.38 -0.35 -7.23
C PHE A 187 12.24 -0.50 -8.75
N ASP A 188 12.85 -1.52 -9.32
CA ASP A 188 12.75 -1.83 -10.74
C ASP A 188 11.42 -2.55 -11.03
N ASP A 189 10.55 -1.88 -11.79
CA ASP A 189 9.25 -2.45 -12.18
C ASP A 189 9.42 -3.66 -13.10
N GLN A 190 10.42 -3.69 -13.98
CA GLN A 190 10.61 -4.82 -14.89
C GLN A 190 10.95 -6.11 -14.14
N LEU A 191 11.90 -6.04 -13.20
CA LEU A 191 12.24 -7.12 -12.30
C LEU A 191 11.02 -7.58 -11.53
N TYR A 192 10.28 -6.65 -10.90
CA TYR A 192 9.06 -6.96 -10.15
C TYR A 192 8.03 -7.76 -10.98
N GLN A 193 7.78 -7.38 -12.24
CA GLN A 193 6.80 -8.08 -13.09
C GLN A 193 7.22 -9.52 -13.43
N GLN A 194 8.54 -9.76 -13.51
CA GLN A 194 9.13 -11.04 -13.92
C GLN A 194 9.36 -12.01 -12.75
N LEU A 195 9.30 -11.54 -11.50
CA LEU A 195 9.47 -12.42 -10.34
C LEU A 195 8.40 -13.54 -10.36
N PRO A 196 8.80 -14.80 -10.14
CA PRO A 196 7.89 -15.95 -10.14
C PRO A 196 7.18 -16.17 -8.80
N VAL A 197 7.13 -15.14 -7.94
CA VAL A 197 6.52 -15.17 -6.60
C VAL A 197 5.76 -13.87 -6.30
#